data_AF-A0A6N7RPY6-F1
#
_entry.id   AF-A0A6N7RPY6-F1
#
_cell.length_a   1.000
_cell.length_b   1.000
_cell.length_c   1.000
_cell.angle_alpha   90.00
_cell.angle_beta   90.00
_cell.angle_gamma   90.00
#
_symmetry.space_group_name_H-M   'P 1'
#
loop_
_entity.id
_entity.type
_entity.pdbx_description
1 polymer ?
#
loop_
_entity_poly.entity_id
_entity_poly.type
_entity_poly.pdbx_seq_one_letter_code
_entity_poly.pdbx_strand_id
1 'polypeptide(L)'
;MKVPYPEREETVIDNVSPTYIDESSIHGFGLFAAEPIRRGSVLGTLDGQIMSWDHYHAVRAALTLPSEARDYLFLEWNALAPDTLLVRAFRTKYSYINHARQPNVELRSRPLEVVALRDIVQGEELLLDYRKEPLNEEYLIGHGSTYL
;
A
#
# COMPACT_ATOMS: atom_id res chain seq x y z
N MET A 1 21.66 15.67 2.07
CA MET A 1 20.98 14.71 1.18
C MET A 1 21.05 13.37 1.88
N LYS A 2 19.94 12.89 2.46
CA LYS A 2 19.91 11.52 2.99
C LYS A 2 20.00 10.57 1.80
N VAL A 3 20.90 9.60 1.87
CA VAL A 3 21.10 8.61 0.81
C VAL A 3 19.96 7.59 0.94
N PRO A 4 19.24 7.24 -0.14
CA PRO A 4 18.20 6.21 -0.09
C PRO A 4 18.78 4.90 0.47
N TYR A 5 18.01 4.15 1.24
CA TYR A 5 18.41 2.83 1.77
C TYR A 5 18.44 1.79 0.62
N PRO A 6 19.62 1.41 0.10
CA PRO A 6 19.71 0.75 -1.20
C PRO A 6 19.24 -0.72 -1.18
N GLU A 7 19.43 -1.43 -0.06
CA GLU A 7 19.09 -2.86 0.04
C GLU A 7 17.59 -3.15 -0.11
N ARG A 8 16.72 -2.18 0.18
CA ARG A 8 15.27 -2.33 0.04
C ARG A 8 14.73 -1.92 -1.31
N GLU A 9 15.42 -1.06 -2.05
CA GLU A 9 14.97 -0.69 -3.40
C GLU A 9 15.13 -1.85 -4.38
N GLU A 10 16.14 -2.71 -4.21
CA GLU A 10 16.38 -3.84 -5.11
C GLU A 10 15.34 -4.97 -5.00
N THR A 11 14.64 -5.07 -3.87
CA THR A 11 13.70 -6.16 -3.57
C THR A 11 12.24 -5.74 -3.56
N VAL A 12 11.96 -4.47 -3.89
CA VAL A 12 10.61 -3.88 -3.89
C VAL A 12 10.25 -3.44 -5.29
N ILE A 13 9.05 -3.80 -5.74
CA ILE A 13 8.55 -3.37 -7.05
C ILE A 13 8.28 -1.87 -7.03
N ASP A 14 8.90 -1.14 -7.96
CA ASP A 14 8.70 0.30 -8.17
C ASP A 14 7.40 0.57 -8.94
N ASN A 15 6.27 0.62 -8.22
CA ASN A 15 4.94 0.87 -8.78
C ASN A 15 4.34 2.24 -8.40
N VAL A 16 5.08 3.06 -7.65
CA VAL A 16 4.67 4.41 -7.27
C VAL A 16 5.85 5.34 -7.52
N SER A 17 5.73 6.22 -8.50
CA SER A 17 6.84 7.07 -8.97
C SER A 17 6.35 8.51 -9.16
N PRO A 18 7.19 9.54 -8.94
CA PRO A 18 8.62 9.49 -8.59
C PRO A 18 8.83 9.48 -7.06
N THR A 19 9.14 8.32 -6.47
CA THR A 19 9.25 8.16 -5.01
C THR A 19 10.45 7.31 -4.58
N TYR A 20 10.84 7.43 -3.32
CA TYR A 20 11.86 6.61 -2.65
C TYR A 20 11.40 6.17 -1.26
N ILE A 21 12.02 5.12 -0.72
CA ILE A 21 11.71 4.59 0.61
C ILE A 21 12.73 5.15 1.62
N ASP A 22 12.27 5.63 2.77
CA ASP A 22 13.12 6.10 3.88
C ASP A 22 12.43 5.85 5.23
N GLU A 23 13.13 6.10 6.34
CA GLU A 23 12.57 6.03 7.68
C GLU A 23 11.44 7.05 7.86
N SER A 24 10.28 6.57 8.33
CA SER A 24 9.12 7.43 8.60
C SER A 24 9.13 7.91 10.03
N SER A 25 8.74 9.17 10.22
CA SER A 25 8.50 9.75 11.56
C SER A 25 7.20 9.25 12.20
N ILE A 26 6.34 8.58 11.44
CA ILE A 26 5.05 8.06 11.87
C ILE A 26 5.21 6.61 12.31
N HIS A 27 5.72 5.75 11.43
CA HIS A 27 5.85 4.32 11.72
C HIS A 27 6.83 3.64 10.76
N GLY A 28 7.89 3.01 11.30
CA GLY A 28 8.81 2.18 10.53
C GLY A 28 9.41 2.93 9.34
N PHE A 29 8.94 2.58 8.14
CA PHE A 29 9.37 3.17 6.87
C PHE A 29 8.18 3.84 6.18
N GLY A 30 8.48 4.89 5.41
CA GLY A 30 7.52 5.65 4.61
C GLY A 30 7.93 5.68 3.14
N LEU A 31 7.01 6.15 2.31
CA LEU A 31 7.25 6.45 0.91
C LEU A 31 7.30 7.96 0.71
N PHE A 32 8.36 8.48 0.10
CA PHE A 32 8.63 9.92 0.02
C PHE A 32 8.74 10.38 -1.43
N ALA A 33 8.27 11.60 -1.72
CA ALA A 33 8.37 12.19 -3.05
C ALA A 33 9.85 12.47 -3.42
N ALA A 34 10.34 11.87 -4.51
CA ALA A 34 11.70 12.08 -5.00
C ALA A 34 11.89 13.45 -5.68
N GLU A 35 10.80 14.02 -6.19
CA GLU A 35 10.71 15.34 -6.83
C GLU A 35 9.33 15.97 -6.55
N PRO A 36 9.11 17.26 -6.85
CA PRO A 36 7.80 17.89 -6.68
C PRO A 36 6.72 17.20 -7.53
N ILE A 37 5.62 16.80 -6.90
CA ILE A 37 4.47 16.15 -7.53
C ILE A 37 3.30 17.13 -7.56
N ARG A 38 2.68 17.30 -8.73
CA ARG A 38 1.50 18.15 -8.89
C ARG A 38 0.23 17.44 -8.40
N ARG A 39 -0.72 18.23 -7.89
CA ARG A 39 -2.08 17.79 -7.60
C ARG A 39 -2.69 17.08 -8.82
N GLY A 40 -3.35 15.96 -8.56
CA GLY A 40 -4.05 15.16 -9.58
C GLY A 40 -3.13 14.24 -10.38
N SER A 41 -1.82 14.27 -10.17
CA SER A 41 -0.90 13.30 -10.77
C SER A 41 -1.25 11.88 -10.32
N VAL A 42 -1.30 10.97 -11.28
CA VAL A 42 -1.33 9.52 -11.03
C VAL A 42 0.11 9.06 -10.82
N LEU A 43 0.40 8.57 -9.61
CA LEU A 43 1.74 8.13 -9.22
C LEU A 43 1.98 6.65 -9.50
N GLY A 44 0.89 5.89 -9.56
CA GLY A 44 0.94 4.45 -9.77
C GLY A 44 -0.44 3.90 -10.07
N THR A 45 -0.50 2.85 -10.89
CA THR A 45 -1.67 1.98 -11.02
C THR A 45 -1.37 0.69 -10.28
N LEU A 46 -2.21 0.33 -9.32
CA LEU A 46 -2.08 -0.91 -8.57
C LEU A 46 -2.69 -2.04 -9.40
N ASP A 47 -1.84 -2.95 -9.84
CA ASP A 47 -2.22 -4.20 -10.48
C ASP A 47 -2.08 -5.38 -9.51
N GLY A 48 -2.42 -6.58 -9.98
CA GLY A 48 -2.40 -7.79 -9.19
C GLY A 48 -3.48 -8.78 -9.61
N GLN A 49 -3.58 -9.87 -8.85
CA GLN A 49 -4.61 -10.88 -9.07
C GLN A 49 -5.90 -10.47 -8.35
N ILE A 50 -7.04 -10.52 -9.04
CA ILE A 50 -8.34 -10.35 -8.41
C ILE A 50 -8.85 -11.71 -7.92
N MET A 51 -9.31 -11.77 -6.67
CA MET A 51 -9.91 -12.98 -6.07
C MET A 51 -10.82 -12.64 -4.90
N SER A 52 -11.66 -13.60 -4.47
CA SER A 52 -12.45 -13.45 -3.25
C SER A 52 -11.61 -13.63 -1.98
N TRP A 53 -12.13 -13.13 -0.85
CA TRP A 53 -11.52 -13.36 0.47
C TRP A 53 -11.41 -14.85 0.80
N ASP A 54 -12.47 -15.63 0.57
CA ASP A 54 -12.47 -17.07 0.81
C ASP A 54 -11.38 -17.79 0.02
N HIS A 55 -11.22 -17.44 -1.25
CA HIS A 55 -10.18 -18.02 -2.09
C HIS A 55 -8.78 -17.64 -1.58
N TYR A 56 -8.57 -16.37 -1.24
CA TYR A 56 -7.31 -15.88 -0.67
C TYR A 56 -6.93 -16.61 0.62
N HIS A 57 -7.88 -16.78 1.55
CA HIS A 57 -7.67 -17.51 2.79
C HIS A 57 -7.44 -19.01 2.57
N ALA A 58 -8.17 -19.63 1.64
CA ALA A 58 -7.98 -21.03 1.29
C ALA A 58 -6.56 -21.29 0.73
N VAL A 59 -6.08 -20.43 -0.17
CA VAL A 59 -4.70 -20.53 -0.71
C VAL A 59 -3.68 -20.32 0.40
N ARG A 60 -3.86 -19.32 1.27
CA ARG A 60 -2.97 -19.07 2.43
C ARG A 60 -2.86 -20.29 3.36
N ALA A 61 -4.00 -20.94 3.64
CA ALA A 61 -4.07 -22.10 4.52
C ALA A 61 -3.51 -23.38 3.88
N ALA A 62 -3.66 -23.55 2.56
CA ALA A 62 -3.16 -24.72 1.85
C ALA A 62 -1.63 -24.75 1.71
N LEU A 63 -0.96 -23.59 1.78
CA LEU A 63 0.49 -23.50 1.64
C LEU A 63 1.22 -23.85 2.94
N THR A 64 2.06 -24.88 2.88
CA THR A 64 3.00 -25.24 3.96
C THR A 64 4.31 -24.49 3.74
N LEU A 65 4.43 -23.32 4.36
CA LEU A 65 5.61 -22.45 4.32
C LEU A 65 6.00 -22.03 5.75
N PRO A 66 7.27 -21.66 6.00
CA PRO A 66 7.65 -20.92 7.21
C PRO A 66 6.76 -19.69 7.40
N SER A 67 6.49 -19.33 8.66
CA SER A 67 5.61 -18.20 9.02
C SER A 67 5.98 -16.92 8.29
N GLU A 68 7.26 -16.61 8.25
CA GLU A 68 7.80 -15.37 7.69
C GLU A 68 7.57 -15.30 6.17
N ALA A 69 7.79 -16.43 5.46
CA ALA A 69 7.55 -16.52 4.03
C ALA A 69 6.06 -16.46 3.70
N ARG A 70 5.22 -17.13 4.50
CA ARG A 70 3.77 -17.07 4.34
C ARG A 70 3.26 -15.66 4.58
N ASP A 71 3.70 -14.98 5.64
CA ASP A 71 3.21 -13.64 5.93
C ASP A 71 3.71 -12.61 4.91
N TYR A 72 4.92 -12.78 4.37
CA TYR A 72 5.42 -11.95 3.27
C TYR A 72 4.57 -12.10 1.99
N LEU A 73 4.32 -13.33 1.54
CA LEU A 73 3.56 -13.59 0.30
C LEU A 73 2.09 -13.16 0.36
N PHE A 74 1.56 -13.00 1.57
CA PHE A 74 0.17 -12.61 1.84
C PHE A 74 0.11 -11.24 2.54
N LEU A 75 1.15 -10.42 2.42
CA LEU A 75 1.20 -9.10 3.06
C LEU A 75 0.34 -8.07 2.33
N GLU A 76 0.36 -8.09 0.99
CA GLU A 76 -0.09 -6.96 0.19
C GLU A 76 -1.38 -7.26 -0.58
N TRP A 77 -2.45 -6.57 -0.19
CA TRP A 77 -3.75 -6.63 -0.84
C TRP A 77 -4.50 -5.31 -0.63
N ASN A 78 -5.51 -5.06 -1.47
CA ASN A 78 -6.52 -4.01 -1.27
C ASN A 78 -7.91 -4.59 -1.45
N ALA A 79 -8.89 -4.11 -0.68
CA ALA A 79 -10.28 -4.40 -0.97
C ALA A 79 -10.74 -3.57 -2.18
N LEU A 80 -11.24 -4.23 -3.22
CA LEU A 80 -11.92 -3.57 -4.35
C LEU A 80 -13.43 -3.44 -4.09
N ALA A 81 -13.98 -4.39 -3.34
CA ALA A 81 -15.35 -4.45 -2.86
C ALA A 81 -15.36 -5.32 -1.57
N PRO A 82 -16.47 -5.36 -0.80
CA PRO A 82 -16.53 -6.13 0.44
C PRO A 82 -16.14 -7.61 0.28
N ASP A 83 -16.38 -8.22 -0.87
CA ASP A 83 -16.09 -9.63 -1.16
C ASP A 83 -14.93 -9.84 -2.15
N THR A 84 -14.28 -8.77 -2.60
CA THR A 84 -13.32 -8.81 -3.71
C THR A 84 -12.01 -8.12 -3.34
N LEU A 85 -10.91 -8.85 -3.47
CA LEU A 85 -9.54 -8.40 -3.22
C LEU A 85 -8.77 -8.23 -4.52
N LEU A 86 -7.85 -7.26 -4.53
CA LEU A 86 -6.71 -7.19 -5.44
C LEU A 86 -5.45 -7.54 -4.66
N VAL A 87 -4.78 -8.63 -5.01
CA VAL A 87 -3.66 -9.19 -4.23
C VAL A 87 -2.34 -9.18 -5.00
N ARG A 88 -1.24 -9.00 -4.28
CA ARG A 88 0.14 -9.02 -4.80
C ARG A 88 1.01 -9.89 -3.90
N ALA A 89 1.73 -10.83 -4.50
CA ALA A 89 2.57 -11.77 -3.77
C ALA A 89 3.93 -11.17 -3.36
N PHE A 90 4.39 -10.15 -4.08
CA PHE A 90 5.66 -9.47 -3.82
C PHE A 90 5.40 -8.02 -3.44
N ARG A 91 6.23 -7.54 -2.53
CA ARG A 91 6.08 -6.21 -1.95
C ARG A 91 6.35 -5.12 -2.98
N THR A 92 5.50 -4.10 -2.98
CA THR A 92 5.62 -2.93 -3.85
C THR A 92 5.87 -1.65 -3.06
N LYS A 93 6.27 -0.55 -3.73
CA LYS A 93 6.45 0.76 -3.09
C LYS A 93 5.14 1.27 -2.45
N TYR A 94 3.98 0.93 -3.02
CA TYR A 94 2.68 1.25 -2.43
C TYR A 94 2.55 0.82 -0.96
N SER A 95 3.08 -0.36 -0.60
CA SER A 95 3.03 -0.90 0.78
C SER A 95 3.80 -0.07 1.83
N TYR A 96 4.50 0.98 1.41
CA TYR A 96 5.22 1.91 2.29
C TYR A 96 4.50 3.26 2.46
N ILE A 97 3.34 3.47 1.83
CA ILE A 97 2.52 4.67 2.05
C ILE A 97 1.81 4.52 3.40
N ASN A 98 2.20 5.30 4.40
CA ASN A 98 1.63 5.21 5.75
C ASN A 98 0.23 5.81 5.88
N HIS A 99 -0.44 5.48 6.97
CA HIS A 99 -1.74 6.06 7.30
C HIS A 99 -1.64 7.49 7.84
N ALA A 100 -2.50 8.40 7.37
CA ALA A 100 -2.86 9.62 8.09
C ALA A 100 -4.32 10.03 7.86
N ARG A 101 -4.91 10.70 8.86
CA ARG A 101 -6.26 11.30 8.77
C ARG A 101 -6.31 12.55 7.90
N GLN A 102 -5.16 13.17 7.65
CA GLN A 102 -4.98 14.27 6.70
C GLN A 102 -4.02 13.80 5.59
N PRO A 103 -4.49 12.95 4.67
CA PRO A 103 -3.64 12.36 3.64
C PRO A 103 -3.27 13.39 2.57
N ASN A 104 -2.21 13.11 1.81
CA ASN A 104 -1.84 13.86 0.60
C ASN A 104 -1.96 13.02 -0.68
N VAL A 105 -2.26 11.73 -0.57
CA VAL A 105 -2.65 10.85 -1.68
C VAL A 105 -3.98 10.13 -1.39
N GLU A 106 -4.66 9.68 -2.43
CA GLU A 106 -5.83 8.82 -2.34
C GLU A 106 -5.78 7.65 -3.32
N LEU A 107 -6.56 6.62 -3.04
CA LEU A 107 -6.87 5.57 -4.00
C LEU A 107 -8.11 5.96 -4.79
N ARG A 108 -7.94 6.17 -6.10
CA ARG A 108 -9.05 6.33 -7.04
C ARG A 108 -9.40 4.96 -7.63
N SER A 109 -10.69 4.61 -7.64
CA SER A 109 -11.13 3.32 -8.19
C SER A 109 -11.32 3.36 -9.71
N ARG A 110 -11.07 2.20 -10.36
CA ARG A 110 -11.27 1.90 -11.80
C ARG A 110 -10.37 2.70 -12.78
N PRO A 111 -9.12 2.26 -13.04
CA PRO A 111 -8.35 1.25 -12.31
C PRO A 111 -7.97 1.75 -10.90
N LEU A 112 -7.46 0.88 -10.03
CA LEU A 112 -7.05 1.31 -8.69
C LEU A 112 -5.75 2.11 -8.79
N GLU A 113 -5.82 3.43 -8.61
CA GLU A 113 -4.71 4.35 -8.83
C GLU A 113 -4.34 5.11 -7.56
N VAL A 114 -3.04 5.31 -7.34
CA VAL A 114 -2.54 6.24 -6.32
C VAL A 114 -2.48 7.64 -6.94
N VAL A 115 -3.26 8.58 -6.41
CA VAL A 115 -3.41 9.93 -6.96
C VAL A 115 -3.08 10.99 -5.91
N ALA A 116 -2.30 12.01 -6.30
CA ALA A 116 -1.99 13.14 -5.43
C ALA A 116 -3.22 14.05 -5.20
N LEU A 117 -3.59 14.27 -3.93
CA LEU A 117 -4.73 15.12 -3.54
C LEU A 117 -4.43 16.62 -3.64
N ARG A 118 -3.16 16.98 -3.52
CA ARG A 118 -2.60 18.33 -3.59
C ARG A 118 -1.20 18.30 -4.17
N ASP A 119 -0.58 19.46 -4.35
CA ASP A 119 0.85 19.53 -4.63
C ASP A 119 1.63 18.96 -3.43
N ILE A 120 2.64 18.16 -3.72
CA ILE A 120 3.52 17.49 -2.75
C ILE A 120 4.95 17.94 -3.08
N VAL A 121 5.66 18.46 -2.08
CA VAL A 121 7.03 18.94 -2.28
C VAL A 121 8.02 17.76 -2.23
N GLN A 122 9.19 17.94 -2.85
CA GLN A 122 10.27 16.95 -2.75
C GLN A 122 10.60 16.64 -1.28
N GLY A 123 10.75 15.36 -0.96
CA GLY A 123 11.07 14.86 0.38
C GLY A 123 9.88 14.78 1.33
N GLU A 124 8.67 15.12 0.88
CA GLU A 124 7.46 14.95 1.68
C GLU A 124 6.98 13.49 1.66
N GLU A 125 6.56 12.96 2.81
CA GLU A 125 6.01 11.60 2.95
C GLU A 125 4.61 11.52 2.32
N LEU A 126 4.37 10.50 1.51
CA LEU A 126 3.06 10.16 0.96
C LEU A 126 2.25 9.44 2.04
N LEU A 127 1.03 9.93 2.28
CA LEU A 127 0.14 9.45 3.33
C LEU A 127 -1.27 9.20 2.77
N LEU A 128 -1.86 8.06 3.15
CA LEU A 128 -3.17 7.59 2.72
C LEU A 128 -4.15 7.48 3.90
N ASP A 129 -5.43 7.67 3.64
CA ASP A 129 -6.48 7.38 4.63
C ASP A 129 -7.00 5.95 4.45
N TYR A 130 -6.48 5.00 5.23
CA TYR A 130 -6.83 3.57 5.15
C TYR A 130 -8.31 3.30 5.42
N ARG A 131 -8.99 4.21 6.14
CA ARG A 131 -10.41 4.08 6.50
C ARG A 131 -11.34 4.22 5.30
N LYS A 132 -10.81 4.65 4.14
CA LYS A 132 -11.57 4.77 2.89
C LYS A 132 -11.61 3.48 2.08
N GLU A 133 -10.88 2.44 2.49
CA GLU A 133 -10.96 1.15 1.81
C GLU A 133 -12.34 0.49 2.03
N PRO A 134 -12.92 -0.16 1.00
CA PRO A 134 -14.23 -0.81 1.08
C PRO A 134 -14.14 -2.18 1.77
N LEU A 135 -13.61 -2.19 2.99
CA LEU A 135 -13.43 -3.39 3.82
C LEU A 135 -14.79 -3.98 4.24
N ASN A 136 -14.87 -5.30 4.39
CA ASN A 136 -16.08 -5.96 4.88
C ASN A 136 -16.25 -5.84 6.40
N GLU A 137 -17.47 -6.12 6.87
CA GLU A 137 -17.83 -6.01 8.29
C GLU A 137 -16.99 -6.94 9.17
N GLU A 138 -16.71 -8.17 8.72
CA GLU A 138 -15.91 -9.14 9.46
C GLU A 138 -14.52 -8.58 9.78
N TYR A 139 -13.85 -8.02 8.77
CA TYR A 139 -12.55 -7.40 8.91
C TYR A 139 -12.60 -6.17 9.84
N LEU A 140 -13.63 -5.33 9.69
CA LEU A 140 -13.81 -4.15 10.53
C LEU A 140 -14.09 -4.51 11.99
N ILE A 141 -14.82 -5.59 12.27
CA ILE A 141 -15.08 -6.06 13.63
C ILE A 141 -13.81 -6.66 14.26
N GLY A 142 -13.05 -7.45 13.48
CA GLY A 142 -11.84 -8.11 13.97
C GLY A 142 -10.64 -7.18 14.15
N HIS A 143 -10.53 -6.13 13.33
CA HIS A 143 -9.34 -5.27 13.27
C HIS A 143 -9.62 -3.76 13.31
N GLY A 144 -10.87 -3.31 13.34
CA GLY A 144 -11.22 -1.89 13.21
C GLY A 144 -10.68 -0.97 14.30
N SER A 145 -10.27 -1.52 15.46
CA SER A 145 -9.58 -0.76 16.52
C SER A 145 -8.10 -0.50 16.23
N THR A 146 -7.50 -1.24 15.29
CA THR A 146 -6.06 -1.13 14.94
C THR A 146 -5.81 -0.20 13.74
N TYR A 147 -6.88 0.22 13.05
CA TYR A 147 -6.85 1.07 11.84
C TYR A 147 -7.26 2.54 12.08
N LEU A 148 -7.48 2.95 13.34
CA LEU A 148 -7.99 4.28 13.73
C LEU A 148 -6.98 5.14 14.49
#